data_AF-A0A9X0EXS9-F1
#
_entry.id   AF-A0A9X0EXS9-F1
#
_cell.length_a   1.000
_cell.length_b   1.000
_cell.length_c   1.000
_cell.angle_alpha   90.00
_cell.angle_beta   90.00
_cell.angle_gamma   90.00
#
_symmetry.space_group_name_H-M   'P 1'
#
loop_
_entity.id
_entity.type
_entity.pdbx_description
1 polymer ?
#
loop_
_entity_poly.entity_id
_entity_poly.type
_entity_poly.pdbx_seq_one_letter_code
_entity_poly.pdbx_strand_id
1 'polypeptide(L)'
;MYTKLLKSITSLSLIGGALLYTNGSDVKAAEVGVFSDVPTSHWSYPAIKDLASKNIISGYGNGIFGFGDVATREQVAALIYRVLVPNKQGGSFSNDGTRYVLKDGSTFKNPYGDINQSSTMFPEEVLTLTNLGVFKGDENGQFRPKASVSRAEMAQILTNAFHLAAKQKHTFKDVPNPFWAENAISAVQSNGIADGTGNGNFEPYGTVTREQYAQFLYKTLKYKNADVKDTGDAALLTAFKEEVQKRINTYETTITLPYKTKNNNTDEVMNTLFNAYKEVASKNEYTNYNRSNVSYGLSGSPGNYTFTLKITYRETKEQTEYVMKQAKAIVSSITQIGMDDHEKVKAIHDYVVKHVSYDTSYKAYTAYEALVNRSAVCQGYALLTYQLLKEAGIENHFVTGTGDGQPHAWNLVKIENKWYHLDTTFDDPVPDEQGRVTYSYFNLSDEQIARNHEWNRRDYPQATTNYYSTLTNKIAAGSTKTPAYQQILKDTKLNYLGNEYSVNNYTELKNKMQQRYSAKPEKIEVLYKQSMNGALQDVKKAIGEIDYPQGANRVSYKAEPYNAKEGYSLVTITFTY
;
A
#
# COMPACT_ATOMS: atom_id res chain seq x y z
N MET A 1 -46.61 -14.40 -6.91
CA MET A 1 -46.17 -14.25 -8.31
C MET A 1 -45.13 -13.11 -8.33
N TYR A 2 -43.88 -13.46 -8.63
CA TYR A 2 -42.71 -12.60 -8.90
C TYR A 2 -42.32 -11.47 -7.93
N THR A 3 -41.47 -11.83 -6.96
CA THR A 3 -40.32 -11.04 -6.46
C THR A 3 -39.26 -10.86 -7.55
N LYS A 4 -38.81 -9.61 -7.77
CA LYS A 4 -37.45 -9.18 -8.14
C LYS A 4 -37.51 -7.69 -8.50
N LEU A 5 -36.70 -6.84 -7.86
CA LEU A 5 -35.70 -5.99 -8.53
C LEU A 5 -34.93 -5.11 -7.52
N LEU A 6 -33.61 -5.23 -7.63
CA LEU A 6 -32.51 -4.36 -7.20
C LEU A 6 -32.45 -3.82 -5.76
N LYS A 7 -31.65 -4.52 -4.94
CA LYS A 7 -30.73 -3.85 -4.00
C LYS A 7 -29.55 -3.32 -4.82
N SER A 8 -29.43 -2.00 -4.95
CA SER A 8 -28.23 -1.34 -5.46
C SER A 8 -27.08 -1.57 -4.47
N ILE A 9 -26.01 -2.21 -4.94
CA ILE A 9 -24.78 -2.40 -4.18
C ILE A 9 -23.97 -1.11 -4.34
N THR A 10 -24.10 -0.18 -3.40
CA THR A 10 -23.17 0.94 -3.26
C THR A 10 -22.00 0.51 -2.37
N SER A 11 -20.96 -0.06 -2.97
CA SER A 11 -19.62 -0.11 -2.37
C SER A 11 -18.73 0.92 -3.05
N LEU A 12 -18.97 2.22 -2.83
CA LEU A 12 -17.88 3.17 -2.96
C LEU A 12 -16.99 2.98 -1.74
N SER A 13 -15.79 2.44 -1.94
CA SER A 13 -14.80 2.40 -0.87
C SER A 13 -14.36 3.85 -0.58
N LEU A 14 -14.98 4.44 0.44
CA LEU A 14 -14.38 5.52 1.20
C LEU A 14 -13.07 4.97 1.76
N ILE A 15 -11.95 5.27 1.10
CA ILE A 15 -10.63 5.07 1.71
C ILE A 15 -10.17 6.45 2.16
N GLY A 16 -10.88 6.94 3.18
CA GLY A 16 -10.36 7.73 4.28
C GLY A 16 -10.67 6.92 5.54
N GLY A 17 -9.66 6.69 6.39
CA GLY A 17 -9.62 5.59 7.36
C GLY A 17 -10.89 5.33 8.18
N ALA A 18 -11.42 4.11 8.05
CA ALA A 18 -12.12 3.30 9.05
C ALA A 18 -12.51 1.97 8.37
N LEU A 19 -11.93 0.84 8.80
CA LEU A 19 -12.30 -0.49 8.37
C LEU A 19 -13.71 -0.85 8.86
N LEU A 20 -14.58 -1.37 7.98
CA LEU A 20 -15.60 -2.34 8.34
C LEU A 20 -15.68 -3.45 7.29
N TYR A 21 -15.52 -4.68 7.78
CA TYR A 21 -15.59 -5.97 7.10
C TYR A 21 -16.97 -6.24 6.46
N THR A 22 -17.00 -6.91 5.30
CA THR A 22 -17.77 -8.15 5.09
C THR A 22 -17.29 -8.94 3.86
N ASN A 23 -16.86 -10.18 4.11
CA ASN A 23 -16.95 -11.45 3.35
C ASN A 23 -16.98 -11.47 1.81
N GLY A 24 -15.83 -11.87 1.24
CA GLY A 24 -15.64 -13.15 0.56
C GLY A 24 -16.47 -13.47 -0.70
N SER A 25 -15.83 -13.31 -1.88
CA SER A 25 -15.69 -14.38 -2.88
C SER A 25 -14.82 -13.89 -4.06
N ASP A 26 -13.67 -14.54 -4.23
CA ASP A 26 -12.82 -14.71 -5.42
C ASP A 26 -12.87 -13.67 -6.55
N VAL A 27 -11.75 -12.93 -6.74
CA VAL A 27 -11.27 -12.60 -8.09
C VAL A 27 -9.74 -12.69 -8.16
N LYS A 28 -9.27 -13.63 -8.98
CA LYS A 28 -7.87 -13.82 -9.39
C LYS A 28 -7.33 -12.57 -10.09
N ALA A 29 -6.13 -12.14 -9.74
CA ALA A 29 -5.38 -11.14 -10.49
C ALA A 29 -4.76 -11.77 -11.76
N ALA A 30 -5.27 -11.36 -12.92
CA ALA A 30 -4.60 -11.48 -14.21
C ALA A 30 -4.31 -10.05 -14.70
N GLU A 31 -3.07 -9.71 -15.04
CA GLU A 31 -2.75 -8.40 -15.63
C GLU A 31 -3.29 -8.29 -17.06
N VAL A 32 -4.54 -7.83 -17.24
CA VAL A 32 -5.00 -7.14 -18.46
C VAL A 32 -6.22 -6.27 -18.10
N GLY A 33 -6.12 -4.94 -18.24
CA GLY A 33 -7.22 -3.99 -18.06
C GLY A 33 -7.35 -3.47 -16.62
N VAL A 34 -7.24 -2.15 -16.45
CA VAL A 34 -7.36 -1.48 -15.13
C VAL A 34 -8.69 -1.79 -14.44
N PHE A 35 -9.74 -2.03 -15.24
CA PHE A 35 -11.03 -2.51 -14.82
C PHE A 35 -11.59 -3.46 -15.89
N SER A 36 -12.26 -4.54 -15.47
CA SER A 36 -12.73 -5.62 -16.36
C SER A 36 -13.91 -5.21 -17.25
N ASP A 37 -14.63 -4.15 -16.88
CA ASP A 37 -15.79 -3.61 -17.58
C ASP A 37 -15.45 -2.45 -18.53
N VAL A 38 -14.17 -2.04 -18.64
CA VAL A 38 -13.75 -0.94 -19.53
C VAL A 38 -13.13 -1.54 -20.81
N PRO A 39 -13.78 -1.40 -21.98
CA PRO A 39 -13.24 -1.96 -23.22
C PRO A 39 -11.92 -1.27 -23.61
N THR A 40 -10.86 -2.05 -23.85
CA THR A 40 -9.51 -1.52 -24.14
C THR A 40 -9.43 -0.72 -25.45
N SER A 41 -10.35 -0.96 -26.38
CA SER A 41 -10.50 -0.23 -27.65
C SER A 41 -11.33 1.05 -27.52
N HIS A 42 -11.98 1.29 -26.38
CA HIS A 42 -12.83 2.46 -26.20
C HIS A 42 -12.02 3.75 -26.02
N TRP A 43 -12.52 4.87 -26.54
CA TRP A 43 -11.79 6.16 -26.54
C TRP A 43 -11.44 6.69 -25.13
N SER A 44 -12.19 6.28 -24.10
CA SER A 44 -11.94 6.66 -22.70
C SER A 44 -10.96 5.76 -21.97
N TYR A 45 -10.58 4.60 -22.52
CA TYR A 45 -9.72 3.63 -21.85
C TYR A 45 -8.37 4.24 -21.43
N PRO A 46 -7.65 5.03 -22.26
CA PRO A 46 -6.40 5.65 -21.84
C PRO A 46 -6.56 6.64 -20.68
N ALA A 47 -7.65 7.41 -20.67
CA ALA A 47 -7.95 8.35 -19.60
C ALA A 47 -8.25 7.65 -18.28
N ILE A 48 -9.09 6.62 -18.32
CA ILE A 48 -9.43 5.82 -17.15
C ILE A 48 -8.17 5.14 -16.60
N LYS A 49 -7.34 4.56 -17.47
CA LYS A 49 -6.07 3.93 -17.08
C LYS A 49 -5.11 4.91 -16.42
N ASP A 50 -4.90 6.09 -17.00
CA ASP A 50 -3.99 7.12 -16.47
C ASP A 50 -4.46 7.70 -15.13
N LEU A 51 -5.75 8.04 -15.02
CA LEU A 51 -6.29 8.58 -13.78
C LEU A 51 -6.30 7.54 -12.65
N ALA A 52 -6.52 6.26 -12.98
CA ALA A 52 -6.49 5.18 -12.01
C ALA A 52 -5.05 4.90 -11.53
N SER A 53 -4.06 4.91 -12.43
CA SER A 53 -2.66 4.73 -12.03
C SER A 53 -2.13 5.86 -11.14
N LYS A 54 -2.77 7.02 -11.16
CA LYS A 54 -2.48 8.17 -10.31
C LYS A 54 -3.32 8.20 -9.02
N ASN A 55 -4.13 7.17 -8.76
CA ASN A 55 -5.10 7.10 -7.66
C ASN A 55 -6.11 8.26 -7.64
N ILE A 56 -6.34 8.91 -8.79
CA ILE A 56 -7.32 10.00 -8.91
C ILE A 56 -8.72 9.42 -9.04
N ILE A 57 -8.89 8.37 -9.86
CA ILE A 57 -10.19 7.69 -10.03
C ILE A 57 -10.13 6.25 -9.54
N SER A 58 -11.24 5.77 -9.00
CA SER A 58 -11.39 4.38 -8.53
C SER A 58 -12.73 3.82 -9.02
N GLY A 59 -12.76 2.50 -9.21
CA GLY A 59 -13.98 1.75 -9.50
C GLY A 59 -14.83 1.51 -8.25
N TYR A 60 -15.92 0.75 -8.38
CA TYR A 60 -16.78 0.34 -7.25
C TYR A 60 -16.19 -0.82 -6.42
N GLY A 61 -14.98 -1.27 -6.74
CA GLY A 61 -14.38 -2.48 -6.18
C GLY A 61 -14.50 -3.68 -7.13
N ASN A 62 -13.89 -4.82 -6.76
CA ASN A 62 -13.92 -6.07 -7.52
C ASN A 62 -13.43 -5.97 -8.98
N GLY A 63 -12.58 -4.99 -9.28
CA GLY A 63 -12.10 -4.73 -10.65
C GLY A 63 -13.12 -4.06 -11.57
N ILE A 64 -14.25 -3.54 -11.07
CA ILE A 64 -15.29 -2.89 -11.87
C ILE A 64 -15.20 -1.36 -11.77
N PHE A 65 -15.11 -0.67 -12.90
CA PHE A 65 -15.10 0.79 -13.01
C PHE A 65 -16.47 1.41 -12.82
N GLY A 66 -17.54 0.77 -13.30
CA GLY A 66 -18.85 1.37 -13.52
C GLY A 66 -18.93 2.03 -14.89
N PHE A 67 -18.41 1.39 -15.93
CA PHE A 67 -18.42 1.93 -17.30
C PHE A 67 -19.87 2.11 -17.82
N GLY A 68 -20.21 3.31 -18.28
CA GLY A 68 -21.54 3.68 -18.75
C GLY A 68 -22.48 4.20 -17.67
N ASP A 69 -22.15 4.06 -16.38
CA ASP A 69 -22.98 4.57 -15.30
C ASP A 69 -22.96 6.09 -15.24
N VAL A 70 -24.06 6.69 -14.80
CA VAL A 70 -24.18 8.14 -14.61
C VAL A 70 -23.42 8.59 -13.35
N ALA A 71 -22.61 9.63 -13.47
CA ALA A 71 -21.88 10.22 -12.36
C ALA A 71 -22.79 11.11 -11.49
N THR A 72 -22.73 10.91 -10.17
CA THR A 72 -23.46 11.73 -9.19
C THR A 72 -22.62 12.94 -8.73
N ARG A 73 -23.30 13.97 -8.23
CA ARG A 73 -22.68 15.22 -7.75
C ARG A 73 -21.63 14.97 -6.66
N GLU A 74 -21.92 14.09 -5.69
CA GLU A 74 -20.97 13.74 -4.63
C GLU A 74 -19.74 12.98 -5.15
N GLN A 75 -19.91 12.13 -6.16
CA GLN A 75 -18.80 11.39 -6.77
C GLN A 75 -17.86 12.33 -7.52
N VAL A 76 -18.42 13.29 -8.26
CA VAL A 76 -17.63 14.33 -8.94
C VAL A 76 -16.90 15.19 -7.90
N ALA A 77 -17.55 15.59 -6.81
CA ALA A 77 -16.90 16.32 -5.72
C ALA A 77 -15.73 15.55 -5.11
N ALA A 78 -15.92 14.26 -4.78
CA ALA A 78 -14.87 13.44 -4.22
C ALA A 78 -13.64 13.33 -5.14
N LEU A 79 -13.84 13.29 -6.45
CA LEU A 79 -12.76 13.12 -7.42
C LEU A 79 -12.02 14.44 -7.70
N ILE A 80 -12.74 15.57 -7.81
CA ILE A 80 -12.10 16.90 -7.90
C ILE A 80 -11.31 17.20 -6.62
N TYR A 81 -11.83 16.81 -5.46
CA TYR A 81 -11.14 17.00 -4.18
C TYR A 81 -9.79 16.29 -4.15
N ARG A 82 -9.71 15.03 -4.63
CA ARG A 82 -8.44 14.28 -4.70
C ARG A 82 -7.37 14.97 -5.53
N VAL A 83 -7.77 15.77 -6.52
CA VAL A 83 -6.83 16.52 -7.37
C VAL A 83 -6.36 17.80 -6.68
N LEU A 84 -7.27 18.54 -6.06
CA LEU A 84 -6.98 19.87 -5.51
C LEU A 84 -6.46 19.84 -4.07
N VAL A 85 -6.80 18.79 -3.31
CA VAL A 85 -6.48 18.64 -1.89
C VAL A 85 -5.86 17.25 -1.68
N PRO A 86 -4.54 17.11 -1.86
CA PRO A 86 -3.87 15.81 -1.91
C PRO A 86 -3.86 15.06 -0.57
N ASN A 87 -4.07 15.75 0.55
CA ASN A 87 -4.11 15.16 1.89
C ASN A 87 -5.49 15.39 2.51
N LYS A 88 -6.33 14.35 2.52
CA LYS A 88 -7.61 14.37 3.23
C LYS A 88 -7.34 14.50 4.73
N GLN A 89 -7.94 15.50 5.37
CA GLN A 89 -7.71 15.79 6.79
C GLN A 89 -8.56 14.88 7.69
N GLY A 90 -9.78 14.56 7.24
CA GLY A 90 -10.80 14.00 8.11
C GLY A 90 -11.41 15.08 8.99
N GLY A 91 -12.65 14.86 9.40
CA GLY A 91 -13.39 15.81 10.23
C GLY A 91 -14.74 15.26 10.65
N SER A 92 -15.50 16.09 11.34
CA SER A 92 -16.87 15.79 11.74
C SER A 92 -17.71 17.05 11.74
N PHE A 93 -19.03 16.88 11.67
CA PHE A 93 -19.94 17.99 11.90
C PHE A 93 -19.86 18.47 13.36
N SER A 94 -20.10 19.76 13.57
CA SER A 94 -20.41 20.30 14.90
C SER A 94 -21.70 19.68 15.45
N ASN A 95 -21.90 19.74 16.76
CA ASN A 95 -23.06 19.14 17.44
C ASN A 95 -24.42 19.64 16.91
N ASP A 96 -24.47 20.88 16.41
CA ASP A 96 -25.66 21.50 15.82
C ASP A 96 -25.78 21.27 14.29
N GLY A 97 -24.81 20.58 13.67
CA GLY A 97 -24.78 20.27 12.24
C GLY A 97 -24.46 21.46 11.32
N THR A 98 -24.24 22.66 11.86
CA THR A 98 -24.11 23.89 11.06
C THR A 98 -22.71 24.12 10.51
N ARG A 99 -21.70 23.40 11.04
CA ARG A 99 -20.31 23.50 10.60
C ARG A 99 -19.68 22.12 10.43
N TYR A 100 -18.68 22.04 9.57
CA TYR A 100 -17.78 20.89 9.49
C TYR A 100 -16.42 21.30 10.04
N VAL A 101 -15.89 20.50 10.96
CA VAL A 101 -14.66 20.74 11.72
C VAL A 101 -13.61 19.74 11.25
N LEU A 102 -12.54 20.23 10.65
CA LEU A 102 -11.39 19.40 10.28
C LEU A 102 -10.52 19.08 11.50
N LYS A 103 -9.71 18.02 11.40
CA LYS A 103 -8.80 17.59 12.47
C LYS A 103 -7.77 18.65 12.90
N ASP A 104 -7.42 19.58 12.01
CA ASP A 104 -6.51 20.69 12.31
C ASP A 104 -7.20 21.87 13.03
N GLY A 105 -8.50 21.75 13.32
CA GLY A 105 -9.31 22.76 13.99
C GLY A 105 -9.93 23.81 13.04
N SER A 106 -9.62 23.77 11.75
CA SER A 106 -10.29 24.63 10.77
C SER A 106 -11.77 24.25 10.63
N THR A 107 -12.62 25.25 10.39
CA THR A 107 -14.07 25.03 10.34
C THR A 107 -14.72 25.70 9.14
N PHE A 108 -15.55 24.94 8.43
CA PHE A 108 -16.35 25.44 7.31
C PHE A 108 -17.81 25.53 7.72
N LYS A 109 -18.50 26.60 7.31
CA LYS A 109 -19.97 26.67 7.43
C LYS A 109 -20.57 25.65 6.46
N ASN A 110 -21.55 24.88 6.90
CA ASN A 110 -22.39 24.06 6.03
C ASN A 110 -23.52 24.94 5.47
N PRO A 111 -23.49 25.30 4.17
CA PRO A 111 -24.54 26.13 3.60
C PRO A 111 -25.74 25.31 3.11
N TYR A 112 -25.70 23.97 3.24
CA TYR A 112 -26.66 23.08 2.60
C TYR A 112 -27.61 22.43 3.61
N GLY A 113 -28.91 22.47 3.31
CA GLY A 113 -29.93 21.83 4.14
C GLY A 113 -29.96 20.30 4.05
N ASP A 114 -29.37 19.74 3.00
CA ASP A 114 -29.38 18.31 2.69
C ASP A 114 -28.00 17.64 2.84
N ILE A 115 -27.00 18.33 3.39
CA ILE A 115 -25.69 17.77 3.69
C ILE A 115 -25.54 17.56 5.19
N ASN A 116 -25.39 16.29 5.57
CA ASN A 116 -25.07 15.85 6.93
C ASN A 116 -24.34 14.49 6.84
N GLN A 117 -23.98 13.93 7.99
CA GLN A 117 -23.22 12.67 8.07
C GLN A 117 -23.92 11.47 7.41
N SER A 118 -25.25 11.50 7.27
CA SER A 118 -26.04 10.40 6.71
C SER A 118 -26.41 10.60 5.24
N SER A 119 -26.41 11.83 4.73
CA SER A 119 -26.85 12.11 3.35
C SER A 119 -25.76 11.89 2.31
N THR A 120 -24.50 12.03 2.70
CA THR A 120 -23.35 11.74 1.86
C THR A 120 -22.20 11.16 2.68
N MET A 121 -21.40 10.32 2.01
CA MET A 121 -20.17 9.80 2.57
C MET A 121 -18.98 10.76 2.34
N PHE A 122 -19.19 11.86 1.61
CA PHE A 122 -18.14 12.83 1.24
C PHE A 122 -18.39 14.26 1.78
N PRO A 123 -18.73 14.44 3.08
CA PRO A 123 -19.08 15.76 3.61
C PRO A 123 -17.88 16.74 3.57
N GLU A 124 -16.66 16.25 3.83
CA GLU A 124 -15.44 17.04 3.76
C GLU A 124 -15.20 17.57 2.34
N GLU A 125 -15.31 16.69 1.34
CA GLU A 125 -15.04 17.03 -0.05
C GLU A 125 -16.07 18.03 -0.58
N VAL A 126 -17.35 17.81 -0.28
CA VAL A 126 -18.43 18.73 -0.67
C VAL A 126 -18.22 20.11 -0.05
N LEU A 127 -17.96 20.19 1.25
CA LEU A 127 -17.88 21.46 1.96
C LEU A 127 -16.58 22.21 1.68
N THR A 128 -15.46 21.50 1.53
CA THR A 128 -14.18 22.13 1.17
C THR A 128 -14.23 22.69 -0.24
N LEU A 129 -14.73 21.93 -1.22
CA LEU A 129 -14.85 22.43 -2.59
C LEU A 129 -15.90 23.54 -2.73
N THR A 130 -16.92 23.55 -1.88
CA THR A 130 -17.84 24.69 -1.77
C THR A 130 -17.13 25.93 -1.25
N ASN A 131 -16.31 25.78 -0.20
CA ASN A 131 -15.50 26.89 0.33
C ASN A 131 -14.47 27.42 -0.68
N LEU A 132 -13.94 26.56 -1.55
CA LEU A 132 -13.06 26.94 -2.66
C LEU A 132 -13.81 27.53 -3.87
N GLY A 133 -15.14 27.68 -3.80
CA GLY A 133 -15.95 28.24 -4.88
C GLY A 133 -16.14 27.29 -6.08
N VAL A 134 -15.79 26.02 -5.94
CA VAL A 134 -15.93 25.02 -7.01
C VAL A 134 -17.40 24.60 -7.15
N PHE A 135 -18.06 24.31 -6.03
CA PHE A 135 -19.47 23.92 -5.99
C PHE A 135 -20.36 25.02 -5.42
N LYS A 136 -21.60 25.03 -5.92
CA LYS A 136 -22.72 25.81 -5.38
C LYS A 136 -23.96 24.91 -5.32
N GLY A 137 -24.80 25.13 -4.32
CA GLY A 137 -26.11 24.49 -4.18
C GLY A 137 -27.15 25.13 -5.10
N ASP A 138 -28.34 24.54 -5.10
CA ASP A 138 -29.50 25.08 -5.79
C ASP A 138 -30.09 26.31 -5.07
N GLU A 139 -31.14 26.88 -5.64
CA GLU A 139 -31.84 28.06 -5.12
C GLU A 139 -32.47 27.83 -3.73
N ASN A 140 -32.71 26.58 -3.36
CA ASN A 140 -33.25 26.18 -2.06
C ASN A 140 -32.15 25.85 -1.04
N GLY A 141 -30.88 26.09 -1.38
CA GLY A 141 -29.75 25.75 -0.53
C GLY A 141 -29.53 24.24 -0.39
N GLN A 142 -29.81 23.44 -1.42
CA GLN A 142 -29.54 22.01 -1.44
C GLN A 142 -28.37 21.68 -2.37
N PHE A 143 -27.50 20.77 -1.94
CA PHE A 143 -26.39 20.27 -2.75
C PHE A 143 -26.82 19.14 -3.69
N ARG A 144 -27.79 18.32 -3.28
CA ARG A 144 -28.31 17.13 -3.97
C ARG A 144 -27.23 16.08 -4.26
N PRO A 145 -26.59 15.48 -3.24
CA PRO A 145 -25.39 14.65 -3.42
C PRO A 145 -25.59 13.45 -4.35
N LYS A 146 -26.79 12.87 -4.37
CA LYS A 146 -27.12 11.69 -5.20
C LYS A 146 -27.66 12.03 -6.59
N ALA A 147 -27.89 13.30 -6.91
CA ALA A 147 -28.36 13.69 -8.23
C ALA A 147 -27.25 13.52 -9.27
N SER A 148 -27.65 13.21 -10.50
CA SER A 148 -26.74 13.16 -11.65
C SER A 148 -26.21 14.56 -11.97
N VAL A 149 -25.01 14.61 -12.56
CA VAL A 149 -24.40 15.86 -13.05
C VAL A 149 -24.70 16.02 -14.54
N SER A 150 -25.23 17.18 -14.93
CA SER A 150 -25.37 17.54 -16.34
C SER A 150 -24.05 17.99 -16.95
N ARG A 151 -23.94 17.93 -18.28
CA ARG A 151 -22.74 18.36 -19.00
C ARG A 151 -22.43 19.85 -18.80
N ALA A 152 -23.45 20.71 -18.68
CA ALA A 152 -23.27 22.11 -18.34
C ALA A 152 -22.73 22.30 -16.92
N GLU A 153 -23.24 21.56 -15.93
CA GLU A 153 -22.69 21.58 -14.57
C GLU A 153 -21.25 21.08 -14.52
N MET A 154 -20.93 20.00 -15.24
CA MET A 154 -19.56 19.50 -15.32
C MET A 154 -18.60 20.56 -15.90
N ALA A 155 -19.00 21.25 -16.98
CA ALA A 155 -18.21 22.33 -17.55
C ALA A 155 -17.97 23.45 -16.53
N GLN A 156 -19.00 23.85 -15.78
CA GLN A 156 -18.88 24.87 -14.74
C GLN A 156 -17.94 24.41 -13.61
N ILE A 157 -18.09 23.17 -13.12
CA ILE A 157 -17.27 22.60 -12.06
C ILE A 157 -15.79 22.60 -12.46
N LEU A 158 -15.45 22.11 -13.66
CA LEU A 158 -14.07 22.08 -14.15
C LEU A 158 -13.52 23.50 -14.36
N THR A 159 -14.34 24.42 -14.85
CA THR A 159 -13.95 25.82 -15.05
C THR A 159 -13.61 26.50 -13.73
N ASN A 160 -14.43 26.29 -12.69
CA ASN A 160 -14.19 26.84 -11.37
C ASN A 160 -12.98 26.18 -10.68
N ALA A 161 -12.92 24.84 -10.71
CA ALA A 161 -11.86 24.05 -10.08
C ALA A 161 -10.46 24.36 -10.62
N PHE A 162 -10.35 24.62 -11.92
CA PHE A 162 -9.07 24.79 -12.60
C PHE A 162 -8.89 26.20 -13.20
N HIS A 163 -9.76 27.15 -12.87
CA HIS A 163 -9.72 28.52 -13.39
C HIS A 163 -9.53 28.55 -14.92
N LEU A 164 -10.42 27.87 -15.66
CA LEU A 164 -10.32 27.79 -17.11
C LEU A 164 -10.82 29.09 -17.74
N ALA A 165 -10.00 29.73 -18.58
CA ALA A 165 -10.42 30.88 -19.36
C ALA A 165 -10.88 30.43 -20.76
N ALA A 166 -11.99 31.00 -21.24
CA ALA A 166 -12.41 30.79 -22.63
C ALA A 166 -11.49 31.55 -23.57
N LYS A 167 -10.90 30.83 -24.55
CA LYS A 167 -10.08 31.44 -25.60
C LYS A 167 -10.96 32.05 -26.71
N GLN A 168 -12.15 31.48 -26.88
CA GLN A 168 -13.18 31.94 -27.82
C GLN A 168 -14.54 31.43 -27.37
N LYS A 169 -15.61 32.06 -27.88
CA LYS A 169 -16.98 31.61 -27.66
C LYS A 169 -17.22 30.23 -28.28
N HIS A 170 -18.06 29.42 -27.64
CA HIS A 170 -18.41 28.11 -28.16
C HIS A 170 -19.15 28.18 -29.50
N THR A 171 -19.13 27.08 -30.26
CA THR A 171 -19.80 26.96 -31.57
C THR A 171 -21.06 26.08 -31.56
N PHE A 172 -21.46 25.58 -30.39
CA PHE A 172 -22.61 24.68 -30.26
C PHE A 172 -23.96 25.38 -30.50
N LYS A 173 -24.84 24.70 -31.25
CA LYS A 173 -26.15 25.20 -31.70
C LYS A 173 -27.27 25.03 -30.67
N ASP A 174 -27.11 24.04 -29.78
CA ASP A 174 -28.10 23.61 -28.79
C ASP A 174 -27.86 24.21 -27.40
N VAL A 175 -26.88 25.12 -27.27
CA VAL A 175 -26.67 25.92 -26.06
C VAL A 175 -27.56 27.16 -26.16
N PRO A 176 -28.52 27.36 -25.23
CA PRO A 176 -29.37 28.54 -25.24
C PRO A 176 -28.57 29.84 -25.14
N ASN A 177 -29.16 30.96 -25.56
CA ASN A 177 -28.60 32.28 -25.36
C ASN A 177 -29.73 33.24 -24.92
N PRO A 178 -29.71 33.77 -23.68
CA PRO A 178 -28.66 33.62 -22.67
C PRO A 178 -28.65 32.24 -22.00
N PHE A 179 -27.47 31.77 -21.56
CA PHE A 179 -27.34 30.55 -20.77
C PHE A 179 -26.29 30.68 -19.67
N TRP A 180 -26.61 30.21 -18.47
CA TRP A 180 -25.80 30.42 -17.27
C TRP A 180 -24.39 29.80 -17.36
N ALA A 181 -24.24 28.68 -18.09
CA ALA A 181 -22.97 27.98 -18.26
C ALA A 181 -22.23 28.34 -19.56
N GLU A 182 -22.70 29.33 -20.33
CA GLU A 182 -22.16 29.66 -21.67
C GLU A 182 -20.63 29.89 -21.66
N ASN A 183 -20.14 30.64 -20.67
CA ASN A 183 -18.71 30.90 -20.51
C ASN A 183 -17.92 29.63 -20.18
N ALA A 184 -18.45 28.78 -19.30
CA ALA A 184 -17.82 27.52 -18.93
C ALA A 184 -17.78 26.52 -20.11
N ILE A 185 -18.87 26.43 -20.87
CA ILE A 185 -18.95 25.63 -22.09
C ILE A 185 -17.93 26.12 -23.13
N SER A 186 -17.83 27.45 -23.30
CA SER A 186 -16.81 28.07 -24.15
C SER A 186 -15.39 27.74 -23.67
N ALA A 187 -15.14 27.75 -22.36
CA ALA A 187 -13.84 27.42 -21.79
C ALA A 187 -13.45 25.95 -22.03
N VAL A 188 -14.35 24.99 -21.79
CA VAL A 188 -14.02 23.58 -22.02
C VAL A 188 -13.90 23.24 -23.51
N GLN A 189 -14.65 23.89 -24.40
CA GLN A 189 -14.51 23.67 -25.85
C GLN A 189 -13.22 24.29 -26.39
N SER A 190 -12.99 25.57 -26.11
CA SER A 190 -11.83 26.29 -26.66
C SER A 190 -10.48 25.81 -26.13
N ASN A 191 -10.47 25.10 -24.99
CA ASN A 191 -9.28 24.44 -24.44
C ASN A 191 -9.16 22.95 -24.81
N GLY A 192 -10.01 22.43 -25.71
CA GLY A 192 -9.93 21.03 -26.18
C GLY A 192 -10.33 19.98 -25.14
N ILE A 193 -11.01 20.40 -24.07
CA ILE A 193 -11.49 19.52 -23.00
C ILE A 193 -12.77 18.82 -23.45
N ALA A 194 -13.68 19.52 -24.15
CA ALA A 194 -14.94 18.96 -24.63
C ALA A 194 -15.23 19.34 -26.09
N ASP A 195 -15.40 18.33 -26.96
CA ASP A 195 -15.63 18.53 -28.41
C ASP A 195 -17.12 18.57 -28.79
N GLY A 196 -18.02 18.31 -27.84
CA GLY A 196 -19.46 18.13 -28.08
C GLY A 196 -19.87 16.66 -28.22
N THR A 197 -21.13 16.41 -28.58
CA THR A 197 -21.67 15.06 -28.83
C THR A 197 -21.80 14.73 -30.31
N GLY A 198 -21.50 15.69 -31.19
CA GLY A 198 -21.62 15.58 -32.65
C GLY A 198 -22.64 16.55 -33.23
N ASN A 199 -22.71 16.67 -34.57
CA ASN A 199 -23.68 17.51 -35.30
C ASN A 199 -23.72 19.02 -34.92
N GLY A 200 -22.70 19.50 -34.22
CA GLY A 200 -22.65 20.87 -33.68
C GLY A 200 -23.37 21.04 -32.35
N ASN A 201 -23.58 19.97 -31.58
CA ASN A 201 -24.29 19.98 -30.29
C ASN A 201 -23.35 19.72 -29.11
N PHE A 202 -23.67 20.30 -27.96
CA PHE A 202 -23.02 20.06 -26.67
C PHE A 202 -23.81 19.15 -25.74
N GLU A 203 -25.14 19.15 -25.85
CA GLU A 203 -26.13 18.54 -24.95
C GLU A 203 -26.03 19.06 -23.51
N PRO A 204 -26.28 20.37 -23.25
CA PRO A 204 -26.03 20.98 -21.95
C PRO A 204 -26.80 20.34 -20.79
N TYR A 205 -27.99 19.80 -21.05
CA TYR A 205 -28.84 19.13 -20.06
C TYR A 205 -28.61 17.61 -19.96
N GLY A 206 -27.80 17.03 -20.85
CA GLY A 206 -27.50 15.60 -20.84
C GLY A 206 -26.69 15.21 -19.61
N THR A 207 -26.93 14.02 -19.07
CA THR A 207 -26.19 13.49 -17.92
C THR A 207 -24.80 13.02 -18.33
N VAL A 208 -23.82 13.19 -17.44
CA VAL A 208 -22.44 12.75 -17.66
C VAL A 208 -22.26 11.33 -17.12
N THR A 209 -21.74 10.43 -17.95
CA THR A 209 -21.33 9.09 -17.52
C THR A 209 -19.94 9.10 -16.88
N ARG A 210 -19.60 8.06 -16.12
CA ARG A 210 -18.30 7.94 -15.41
C ARG A 210 -17.11 8.01 -16.35
N GLU A 211 -17.19 7.39 -17.52
CA GLU A 211 -16.13 7.43 -18.54
C GLU A 211 -16.01 8.78 -19.24
N GLN A 212 -17.14 9.47 -19.47
CA GLN A 212 -17.13 10.84 -19.99
C GLN A 212 -16.49 11.79 -18.99
N TYR A 213 -16.86 11.67 -17.72
CA TYR A 213 -16.22 12.43 -16.64
C TYR A 213 -14.71 12.17 -16.58
N ALA A 214 -14.29 10.91 -16.59
CA ALA A 214 -12.87 10.54 -16.56
C ALA A 214 -12.12 11.17 -17.73
N GLN A 215 -12.72 11.18 -18.92
CA GLN A 215 -12.13 11.83 -20.09
C GLN A 215 -12.03 13.35 -19.93
N PHE A 216 -13.07 14.02 -19.42
CA PHE A 216 -13.03 15.46 -19.19
C PHE A 216 -11.95 15.84 -18.19
N LEU A 217 -11.86 15.13 -17.06
CA LEU A 217 -10.83 15.39 -16.06
C LEU A 217 -9.44 15.12 -16.64
N TYR A 218 -9.25 13.98 -17.32
CA TYR A 218 -7.98 13.65 -17.96
C TYR A 218 -7.54 14.71 -18.97
N LYS A 219 -8.44 15.15 -19.84
CA LYS A 219 -8.17 16.23 -20.80
C LYS A 219 -7.91 17.56 -20.10
N THR A 220 -8.59 17.85 -18.99
CA THR A 220 -8.36 19.06 -18.20
C THR A 220 -6.98 19.05 -17.55
N LEU A 221 -6.58 17.93 -16.95
CA LEU A 221 -5.25 17.77 -16.36
C LEU A 221 -4.17 17.78 -17.44
N LYS A 222 -4.41 17.12 -18.58
CA LYS A 222 -3.53 17.23 -19.74
C LYS A 222 -3.44 18.65 -20.24
N TYR A 223 -4.54 19.38 -20.34
CA TYR A 223 -4.55 20.78 -20.73
C TYR A 223 -3.78 21.62 -19.71
N LYS A 224 -3.99 21.48 -18.41
CA LYS A 224 -3.18 22.19 -17.42
C LYS A 224 -1.71 21.80 -17.47
N ASN A 225 -1.40 20.54 -17.77
CA ASN A 225 -0.03 20.06 -17.99
C ASN A 225 0.52 20.36 -19.40
N ALA A 226 -0.29 20.86 -20.35
CA ALA A 226 0.08 21.11 -21.76
C ALA A 226 -0.17 22.55 -22.21
N ASP A 227 -0.86 23.38 -21.43
CA ASP A 227 -0.68 24.83 -21.36
C ASP A 227 0.64 25.14 -20.66
N VAL A 228 1.23 24.14 -19.97
CA VAL A 228 2.68 23.94 -19.92
C VAL A 228 3.16 23.34 -21.26
N LYS A 229 2.95 24.08 -22.36
CA LYS A 229 3.70 23.86 -23.60
C LYS A 229 4.53 25.09 -23.89
N ASP A 230 5.74 25.04 -23.38
CA ASP A 230 6.88 25.33 -24.21
C ASP A 230 7.76 24.08 -24.28
N THR A 231 8.17 23.69 -25.48
CA THR A 231 8.99 22.49 -25.73
C THR A 231 10.41 22.56 -25.13
N GLY A 232 10.69 23.55 -24.27
CA GLY A 232 11.88 23.63 -23.42
C GLY A 232 11.72 22.98 -22.04
N ASP A 233 10.54 23.05 -21.41
CA ASP A 233 10.40 22.72 -19.97
C ASP A 233 10.51 21.20 -19.68
N ALA A 234 10.08 20.34 -20.62
CA ALA A 234 10.22 18.89 -20.48
C ALA A 234 11.70 18.45 -20.56
N ALA A 235 12.48 19.01 -21.49
CA ALA A 235 13.91 18.74 -21.59
C ALA A 235 14.67 19.28 -20.38
N LEU A 236 14.30 20.47 -19.89
CA LEU A 236 14.83 21.05 -18.65
C LEU A 236 14.54 20.18 -17.44
N LEU A 237 13.31 19.62 -17.34
CA LEU A 237 12.95 18.73 -16.23
C LEU A 237 13.74 17.41 -16.29
N THR A 238 13.96 16.85 -17.49
CA THR A 238 14.82 15.67 -17.66
C THR A 238 16.26 15.98 -17.24
N ALA A 239 16.85 17.08 -17.71
CA ALA A 239 18.19 17.50 -17.33
C ALA A 239 18.31 17.75 -15.81
N PHE A 240 17.29 18.36 -15.20
CA PHE A 240 17.19 18.53 -13.75
C PHE A 240 17.21 17.18 -13.04
N LYS A 241 16.40 16.20 -13.47
CA LYS A 241 16.37 14.85 -12.88
C LYS A 241 17.72 14.15 -12.98
N GLU A 242 18.39 14.24 -14.13
CA GLU A 242 19.72 13.65 -14.35
C GLU A 242 20.78 14.26 -13.44
N GLU A 243 20.79 15.59 -13.30
CA GLU A 243 21.73 16.27 -12.41
C GLU A 243 21.43 15.96 -10.93
N VAL A 244 20.16 15.97 -10.51
CA VAL A 244 19.78 15.54 -9.15
C VAL A 244 20.21 14.09 -8.89
N GLN A 245 20.00 13.18 -9.85
CA GLN A 245 20.42 11.77 -9.72
C GLN A 245 21.93 11.67 -9.52
N LYS A 246 22.72 12.38 -10.34
CA LYS A 246 24.17 12.42 -10.25
C LYS A 246 24.63 12.90 -8.87
N ARG A 247 24.03 13.97 -8.36
CA ARG A 247 24.37 14.60 -7.08
C ARG A 247 23.99 13.73 -5.88
N ILE A 248 22.84 13.05 -5.93
CA ILE A 248 22.41 12.08 -4.92
C ILE A 248 23.34 10.87 -4.91
N ASN A 249 23.79 10.39 -6.07
CA ASN A 249 24.73 9.26 -6.16
C ASN A 249 26.10 9.59 -5.56
N THR A 250 26.46 10.87 -5.45
CA THR A 250 27.67 11.34 -4.78
C THR A 250 27.43 11.74 -3.31
N TYR A 251 26.25 11.49 -2.75
CA TYR A 251 25.89 11.86 -1.37
C TYR A 251 26.01 13.36 -1.07
N GLU A 252 25.77 14.22 -2.08
CA GLU A 252 25.81 15.68 -1.86
C GLU A 252 24.67 16.11 -0.93
N THR A 253 25.00 16.79 0.17
CA THR A 253 24.03 17.16 1.21
C THR A 253 23.31 18.47 0.93
N THR A 254 23.83 19.30 0.02
CA THR A 254 23.20 20.55 -0.43
C THR A 254 23.35 20.68 -1.92
N ILE A 255 22.27 20.44 -2.65
CA ILE A 255 22.21 20.49 -4.12
C ILE A 255 21.52 21.79 -4.51
N THR A 256 22.23 22.65 -5.25
CA THR A 256 21.69 23.92 -5.73
C THR A 256 21.74 23.96 -7.25
N LEU A 257 20.57 23.99 -7.88
CA LEU A 257 20.43 23.90 -9.34
C LEU A 257 19.66 25.10 -9.90
N PRO A 258 20.22 25.80 -10.90
CA PRO A 258 19.45 26.79 -11.64
C PRO A 258 18.37 26.11 -12.46
N TYR A 259 17.18 26.70 -12.52
CA TYR A 259 16.07 26.23 -13.32
C TYR A 259 15.39 27.41 -14.01
N LYS A 260 15.74 27.60 -15.29
CA LYS A 260 15.23 28.68 -16.13
C LYS A 260 14.11 28.15 -17.02
N THR A 261 12.89 28.55 -16.72
CA THR A 261 11.65 28.03 -17.33
C THR A 261 10.79 29.20 -17.80
N LYS A 262 9.87 28.96 -18.73
CA LYS A 262 8.83 29.94 -19.06
C LYS A 262 7.74 30.02 -17.99
N ASN A 263 7.63 29.01 -17.13
CA ASN A 263 6.67 29.01 -16.04
C ASN A 263 7.06 30.03 -14.95
N ASN A 264 6.28 31.09 -14.83
CA ASN A 264 6.49 32.16 -13.84
C ASN A 264 5.72 31.90 -12.51
N ASN A 265 5.00 30.79 -12.39
CA ASN A 265 4.36 30.36 -11.16
C ASN A 265 5.35 29.62 -10.26
N THR A 266 5.75 30.28 -9.17
CA THR A 266 6.77 29.77 -8.23
C THR A 266 6.34 28.46 -7.56
N ASP A 267 5.07 28.34 -7.15
CA ASP A 267 4.58 27.16 -6.43
C ASP A 267 4.49 25.94 -7.35
N GLU A 268 4.04 26.15 -8.59
CA GLU A 268 3.96 25.08 -9.59
C GLU A 268 5.36 24.54 -9.94
N VAL A 269 6.33 25.43 -10.13
CA VAL A 269 7.73 25.05 -10.40
C VAL A 269 8.32 24.33 -9.19
N MET A 270 8.13 24.84 -7.97
CA MET A 270 8.62 24.19 -6.76
C MET A 270 8.05 22.77 -6.62
N ASN A 271 6.73 22.60 -6.78
CA ASN A 271 6.08 21.29 -6.72
C ASN A 271 6.59 20.34 -7.81
N THR A 272 6.78 20.84 -9.02
CA THR A 272 7.31 20.06 -10.16
C THR A 272 8.71 19.54 -9.86
N LEU A 273 9.61 20.42 -9.42
CA LEU A 273 11.00 20.06 -9.12
C LEU A 273 11.10 19.14 -7.90
N PHE A 274 10.30 19.38 -6.86
CA PHE A 274 10.28 18.48 -5.70
C PHE A 274 9.71 17.09 -6.03
N ASN A 275 8.66 17.01 -6.85
CA ASN A 275 8.15 15.73 -7.34
C ASN A 275 9.16 15.00 -8.22
N ALA A 276 9.89 15.72 -9.09
CA ALA A 276 10.96 15.15 -9.88
C ALA A 276 12.12 14.62 -9.01
N TYR A 277 12.48 15.33 -7.94
CA TYR A 277 13.40 14.81 -6.94
C TYR A 277 12.88 13.51 -6.29
N LYS A 278 11.61 13.46 -5.85
CA LYS A 278 11.04 12.26 -5.22
C LYS A 278 11.10 11.05 -6.16
N GLU A 279 10.79 11.23 -7.44
CA GLU A 279 10.89 10.18 -8.46
C GLU A 279 12.33 9.69 -8.65
N VAL A 280 13.32 10.60 -8.65
CA VAL A 280 14.73 10.23 -8.73
C VAL A 280 15.18 9.48 -7.48
N ALA A 281 14.81 9.99 -6.31
CA ALA A 281 15.14 9.43 -5.01
C ALA A 281 14.59 8.01 -4.83
N SER A 282 13.35 7.74 -5.27
CA SER A 282 12.71 6.43 -5.10
C SER A 282 13.32 5.31 -5.94
N LYS A 283 14.13 5.63 -6.98
CA LYS A 283 14.81 4.61 -7.82
C LYS A 283 15.85 3.78 -7.06
N ASN A 284 16.36 4.30 -5.95
CA ASN A 284 17.30 3.58 -5.09
C ASN A 284 16.74 3.54 -3.67
N GLU A 285 15.92 2.53 -3.37
CA GLU A 285 15.27 2.38 -2.07
C GLU A 285 16.25 2.38 -0.90
N TYR A 286 17.41 1.71 -1.03
CA TYR A 286 18.43 1.71 0.02
C TYR A 286 18.84 3.13 0.41
N THR A 287 19.33 3.93 -0.54
CA THR A 287 19.73 5.33 -0.27
C THR A 287 18.51 6.20 0.07
N ASN A 288 17.32 5.84 -0.42
CA ASN A 288 16.07 6.55 -0.14
C ASN A 288 15.69 6.51 1.33
N TYR A 289 15.75 5.32 1.92
CA TYR A 289 15.45 5.07 3.33
C TYR A 289 16.65 5.31 4.25
N ASN A 290 17.85 5.54 3.71
CA ASN A 290 19.02 6.00 4.45
C ASN A 290 19.06 7.52 4.70
N ARG A 291 17.96 8.25 4.48
CA ARG A 291 17.87 9.70 4.77
C ARG A 291 17.07 9.93 6.04
N SER A 292 17.51 10.88 6.85
CA SER A 292 16.79 11.30 8.06
C SER A 292 15.94 12.54 7.82
N ASN A 293 16.36 13.42 6.90
CA ASN A 293 15.65 14.65 6.63
C ASN A 293 15.87 15.13 5.18
N VAL A 294 14.85 15.76 4.62
CA VAL A 294 14.92 16.44 3.33
C VAL A 294 14.20 17.77 3.45
N SER A 295 14.89 18.85 3.13
CA SER A 295 14.28 20.18 3.00
C SER A 295 14.60 20.77 1.64
N TYR A 296 13.71 21.60 1.12
CA TYR A 296 13.87 22.20 -0.19
C TYR A 296 13.34 23.63 -0.19
N GLY A 297 13.79 24.41 -1.16
CA GLY A 297 13.33 25.77 -1.38
C GLY A 297 13.58 26.20 -2.80
N LEU A 298 12.84 27.23 -3.22
CA LEU A 298 12.99 27.87 -4.50
C LEU A 298 13.26 29.36 -4.26
N SER A 299 14.30 29.90 -4.89
CA SER A 299 14.64 31.33 -4.85
C SER A 299 14.83 31.89 -6.25
N GLY A 300 14.91 33.22 -6.38
CA GLY A 300 15.13 33.90 -7.65
C GLY A 300 13.89 34.67 -8.12
N SER A 301 13.89 35.03 -9.40
CA SER A 301 12.79 35.78 -10.01
C SER A 301 11.92 34.84 -10.85
N PRO A 302 10.63 35.17 -11.07
CA PRO A 302 9.75 34.35 -11.92
C PRO A 302 10.38 34.04 -13.29
N GLY A 303 10.43 32.75 -13.63
CA GLY A 303 11.07 32.22 -14.86
C GLY A 303 12.60 32.04 -14.79
N ASN A 304 13.25 32.48 -13.70
CA ASN A 304 14.67 32.28 -13.45
C ASN A 304 14.88 31.89 -11.99
N TYR A 305 14.71 30.60 -11.70
CA TYR A 305 14.76 30.09 -10.35
C TYR A 305 16.09 29.41 -10.04
N THR A 306 16.34 29.27 -8.74
CA THR A 306 17.35 28.39 -8.17
C THR A 306 16.66 27.48 -7.17
N PHE A 307 16.70 26.18 -7.43
CA PHE A 307 16.18 25.15 -6.54
C PHE A 307 17.29 24.67 -5.62
N THR A 308 17.06 24.74 -4.32
CA THR A 308 17.97 24.22 -3.32
C THR A 308 17.32 23.05 -2.61
N LEU A 309 18.01 21.91 -2.60
CA LEU A 309 17.63 20.70 -1.90
C LEU A 309 18.71 20.39 -0.86
N LYS A 310 18.31 20.24 0.40
CA LYS A 310 19.19 19.84 1.49
C LYS A 310 18.78 18.46 1.97
N ILE A 311 19.71 17.53 1.94
CA ILE A 311 19.52 16.13 2.33
C ILE A 311 20.42 15.83 3.53
N THR A 312 19.84 15.25 4.57
CA THR A 312 20.60 14.65 5.66
C THR A 312 20.56 13.13 5.48
N TYR A 313 21.72 12.55 5.19
CA TYR A 313 21.93 11.10 5.14
C TYR A 313 22.28 10.58 6.54
N ARG A 314 21.90 9.34 6.82
CA ARG A 314 22.27 8.64 8.06
C ARG A 314 23.63 7.95 7.91
N GLU A 315 23.92 7.42 6.73
CA GLU A 315 25.22 6.91 6.32
C GLU A 315 26.01 7.95 5.51
N THR A 316 27.33 7.99 5.69
CA THR A 316 28.24 8.59 4.71
C THR A 316 28.37 7.69 3.48
N LYS A 317 28.91 8.24 2.38
CA LYS A 317 29.18 7.47 1.17
C LYS A 317 30.08 6.26 1.44
N GLU A 318 31.13 6.46 2.22
CA GLU A 318 32.10 5.43 2.59
C GLU A 318 31.46 4.33 3.46
N GLN A 319 30.54 4.71 4.35
CA GLN A 319 29.78 3.76 5.15
C GLN A 319 28.85 2.92 4.27
N THR A 320 28.14 3.54 3.31
CA THR A 320 27.32 2.77 2.37
C THR A 320 28.19 1.87 1.49
N GLU A 321 29.32 2.34 0.96
CA GLU A 321 30.25 1.51 0.18
C GLU A 321 30.78 0.33 1.01
N TYR A 322 31.04 0.54 2.31
CA TYR A 322 31.37 -0.54 3.24
C TYR A 322 30.23 -1.55 3.36
N VAL A 323 28.98 -1.11 3.56
CA VAL A 323 27.81 -2.01 3.63
C VAL A 323 27.69 -2.84 2.36
N MET A 324 27.79 -2.21 1.17
CA MET A 324 27.70 -2.91 -0.12
C MET A 324 28.78 -4.00 -0.23
N LYS A 325 30.02 -3.68 0.15
CA LYS A 325 31.15 -4.63 0.14
C LYS A 325 30.94 -5.78 1.12
N GLN A 326 30.49 -5.49 2.35
CA GLN A 326 30.24 -6.51 3.37
C GLN A 326 29.05 -7.39 2.98
N ALA A 327 27.96 -6.82 2.49
CA ALA A 327 26.79 -7.57 2.06
C ALA A 327 27.16 -8.61 0.99
N LYS A 328 27.97 -8.22 0.00
CA LYS A 328 28.47 -9.14 -1.02
C LYS A 328 29.32 -10.28 -0.44
N ALA A 329 30.22 -9.96 0.50
CA ALA A 329 31.06 -10.96 1.16
C ALA A 329 30.23 -11.93 2.03
N ILE A 330 29.25 -11.40 2.77
CA ILE A 330 28.33 -12.16 3.60
C ILE A 330 27.50 -13.11 2.73
N VAL A 331 26.84 -12.61 1.68
CA VAL A 331 26.06 -13.43 0.75
C VAL A 331 26.92 -14.54 0.16
N SER A 332 28.16 -14.24 -0.23
CA SER A 332 29.09 -15.25 -0.76
C SER A 332 29.48 -16.31 0.29
N SER A 333 29.48 -15.98 1.58
CA SER A 333 29.80 -16.91 2.67
C SER A 333 28.61 -17.77 3.12
N ILE A 334 27.38 -17.29 2.99
CA ILE A 334 26.16 -17.97 3.46
C ILE A 334 25.38 -18.66 2.34
N THR A 335 25.73 -18.39 1.08
CA THR A 335 25.10 -19.03 -0.09
C THR A 335 26.07 -19.96 -0.82
N GLN A 336 25.51 -20.94 -1.53
CA GLN A 336 26.27 -21.91 -2.32
C GLN A 336 25.72 -21.98 -3.75
N ILE A 337 26.57 -22.37 -4.69
CA ILE A 337 26.16 -22.62 -6.08
C ILE A 337 25.02 -23.64 -6.08
N GLY A 338 23.93 -23.31 -6.78
CA GLY A 338 22.76 -24.17 -6.89
C GLY A 338 21.70 -23.94 -5.81
N MET A 339 21.90 -23.04 -4.84
CA MET A 339 20.82 -22.59 -3.96
C MET A 339 19.73 -21.85 -4.75
N ASP A 340 18.48 -22.18 -4.49
CA ASP A 340 17.32 -21.43 -5.00
C ASP A 340 16.94 -20.27 -4.07
N ASP A 341 15.91 -19.52 -4.46
CA ASP A 341 15.47 -18.34 -3.72
C ASP A 341 15.02 -18.68 -2.30
N HIS A 342 14.42 -19.86 -2.07
CA HIS A 342 13.97 -20.28 -0.74
C HIS A 342 15.15 -20.50 0.20
N GLU A 343 16.18 -21.19 -0.29
CA GLU A 343 17.41 -21.46 0.46
C GLU A 343 18.16 -20.15 0.76
N LYS A 344 18.27 -19.26 -0.23
CA LYS A 344 18.96 -17.96 -0.08
C LYS A 344 18.25 -17.04 0.93
N VAL A 345 16.93 -16.88 0.81
CA VAL A 345 16.16 -16.01 1.72
C VAL A 345 16.27 -16.50 3.16
N LYS A 346 16.18 -17.82 3.39
CA LYS A 346 16.38 -18.38 4.73
C LYS A 346 17.80 -18.13 5.25
N ALA A 347 18.83 -18.36 4.43
CA ALA A 347 20.21 -18.13 4.84
C ALA A 347 20.47 -16.67 5.24
N ILE A 348 19.92 -15.72 4.47
CA ILE A 348 20.03 -14.27 4.75
C ILE A 348 19.28 -13.89 6.03
N HIS A 349 18.05 -14.38 6.18
CA HIS A 349 17.27 -14.18 7.40
C HIS A 349 18.03 -14.68 8.63
N ASP A 350 18.47 -15.93 8.61
CA ASP A 350 19.20 -16.56 9.70
C ASP A 350 20.50 -15.80 10.00
N TYR A 351 21.18 -15.26 8.98
CA TYR A 351 22.37 -14.46 9.19
C TYR A 351 22.04 -13.17 9.96
N VAL A 352 21.05 -12.40 9.53
CA VAL A 352 20.71 -11.12 10.17
C VAL A 352 20.29 -11.35 11.62
N VAL A 353 19.35 -12.26 11.86
CA VAL A 353 18.84 -12.56 13.21
C VAL A 353 19.94 -13.07 14.14
N LYS A 354 20.93 -13.82 13.65
CA LYS A 354 22.03 -14.33 14.50
C LYS A 354 23.12 -13.30 14.81
N HIS A 355 23.22 -12.21 14.05
CA HIS A 355 24.38 -11.33 14.07
C HIS A 355 24.06 -9.86 14.36
N VAL A 356 22.79 -9.53 14.57
CA VAL A 356 22.35 -8.19 14.95
C VAL A 356 21.45 -8.35 16.16
N SER A 357 21.64 -7.48 17.16
CA SER A 357 20.80 -7.42 18.37
C SER A 357 20.04 -6.09 18.42
N TYR A 358 18.77 -6.12 18.85
CA TYR A 358 17.92 -4.94 18.81
C TYR A 358 18.44 -3.78 19.70
N ASP A 359 18.59 -2.60 19.11
CA ASP A 359 19.03 -1.40 19.83
C ASP A 359 17.86 -0.76 20.60
N THR A 360 17.77 -1.06 21.89
CA THR A 360 16.77 -0.47 22.80
C THR A 360 17.05 0.99 23.17
N SER A 361 18.20 1.56 22.78
CA SER A 361 18.51 2.97 22.99
C SER A 361 17.98 3.89 21.88
N TYR A 362 17.49 3.31 20.78
CA TYR A 362 16.96 4.00 19.60
C TYR A 362 17.94 4.99 18.96
N LYS A 363 19.18 4.55 18.73
CA LYS A 363 20.26 5.39 18.16
C LYS A 363 20.87 4.83 16.88
N ALA A 364 20.84 3.51 16.69
CA ALA A 364 21.44 2.85 15.54
C ALA A 364 20.38 2.55 14.45
N TYR A 365 20.34 3.33 13.37
CA TYR A 365 19.28 3.29 12.34
C TYR A 365 19.75 2.75 10.98
N THR A 366 21.03 2.40 10.86
CA THR A 366 21.68 2.12 9.57
C THR A 366 22.12 0.67 9.44
N ALA A 367 22.28 0.19 8.20
CA ALA A 367 22.85 -1.14 7.96
C ALA A 367 24.35 -1.16 8.31
N TYR A 368 25.03 -0.01 8.21
CA TYR A 368 26.40 0.14 8.68
C TYR A 368 26.51 -0.16 10.18
N GLU A 369 25.65 0.42 11.01
CA GLU A 369 25.64 0.15 12.46
C GLU A 369 25.25 -1.30 12.75
N ALA A 370 24.27 -1.87 12.03
CA ALA A 370 23.93 -3.28 12.14
C ALA A 370 25.13 -4.21 11.87
N LEU A 371 25.99 -3.86 10.91
CA LEU A 371 27.20 -4.65 10.58
C LEU A 371 28.37 -4.42 11.53
N VAL A 372 28.62 -3.17 11.92
CA VAL A 372 29.82 -2.77 12.68
C VAL A 372 29.58 -2.90 14.18
N ASN A 373 28.47 -2.37 14.67
CA ASN A 373 28.13 -2.39 16.09
C ASN A 373 27.39 -3.68 16.48
N ARG A 374 26.94 -4.47 15.50
CA ARG A 374 26.07 -5.65 15.71
C ARG A 374 24.77 -5.28 16.42
N SER A 375 24.32 -4.03 16.27
CA SER A 375 23.09 -3.55 16.89
C SER A 375 22.46 -2.43 16.07
N ALA A 376 21.14 -2.50 15.92
CA ALA A 376 20.33 -1.51 15.23
C ALA A 376 18.85 -1.58 15.66
N VAL A 377 18.07 -0.54 15.37
CA VAL A 377 16.61 -0.60 15.38
C VAL A 377 16.08 -1.22 14.09
N CYS A 378 14.76 -1.40 14.00
CA CYS A 378 14.06 -2.02 12.86
C CYS A 378 14.52 -1.51 11.48
N GLN A 379 14.79 -0.21 11.33
CA GLN A 379 15.26 0.35 10.07
C GLN A 379 16.64 -0.21 9.65
N GLY A 380 17.58 -0.36 10.59
CA GLY A 380 18.90 -0.89 10.28
C GLY A 380 18.85 -2.38 9.94
N TYR A 381 17.98 -3.15 10.61
CA TYR A 381 17.68 -4.55 10.25
C TYR A 381 17.15 -4.64 8.83
N ALA A 382 16.08 -3.91 8.53
CA ALA A 382 15.42 -3.95 7.23
C ALA A 382 16.33 -3.44 6.09
N LEU A 383 17.21 -2.46 6.34
CA LEU A 383 18.20 -1.99 5.37
C LEU A 383 19.30 -3.04 5.11
N LEU A 384 19.80 -3.70 6.16
CA LEU A 384 20.79 -4.76 6.01
C LEU A 384 20.19 -5.96 5.26
N THR A 385 18.99 -6.40 5.66
CA THR A 385 18.25 -7.46 4.98
C THR A 385 17.98 -7.10 3.52
N TYR A 386 17.52 -5.87 3.23
CA TYR A 386 17.30 -5.37 1.87
C TYR A 386 18.56 -5.53 1.00
N GLN A 387 19.70 -5.10 1.53
CA GLN A 387 20.95 -5.12 0.77
C GLN A 387 21.49 -6.54 0.58
N LEU A 388 21.39 -7.41 1.59
CA LEU A 388 21.77 -8.81 1.46
C LEU A 388 20.92 -9.56 0.42
N LEU A 389 19.59 -9.33 0.42
CA LEU A 389 18.69 -9.89 -0.58
C LEU A 389 19.05 -9.41 -1.99
N LYS A 390 19.32 -8.11 -2.14
CA LYS A 390 19.73 -7.51 -3.41
C LYS A 390 21.03 -8.12 -3.94
N GLU A 391 22.06 -8.28 -3.10
CA GLU A 391 23.33 -8.93 -3.49
C GLU A 391 23.15 -10.43 -3.83
N ALA A 392 22.15 -11.10 -3.25
CA ALA A 392 21.80 -12.49 -3.58
C ALA A 392 20.95 -12.63 -4.86
N GLY A 393 20.63 -11.51 -5.53
CA GLY A 393 19.79 -11.47 -6.73
C GLY A 393 18.30 -11.62 -6.44
N ILE A 394 17.87 -11.39 -5.20
CA ILE A 394 16.47 -11.49 -4.77
C ILE A 394 15.83 -10.10 -4.83
N GLU A 395 14.85 -9.95 -5.72
CA GLU A 395 14.03 -8.74 -5.82
C GLU A 395 13.27 -8.54 -4.50
N ASN A 396 13.38 -7.34 -3.93
CA ASN A 396 12.80 -7.03 -2.63
C ASN A 396 12.50 -5.52 -2.49
N HIS A 397 11.61 -5.19 -1.56
CA HIS A 397 11.23 -3.82 -1.22
C HIS A 397 11.41 -3.56 0.27
N PHE A 398 11.78 -2.32 0.60
CA PHE A 398 11.78 -1.82 1.97
C PHE A 398 10.38 -1.31 2.34
N VAL A 399 9.77 -1.94 3.34
CA VAL A 399 8.41 -1.63 3.78
C VAL A 399 8.44 -0.75 5.02
N THR A 400 7.62 0.31 5.00
CA THR A 400 7.36 1.15 6.17
C THR A 400 5.91 1.06 6.60
N GLY A 401 5.68 1.14 7.90
CA GLY A 401 4.35 1.01 8.46
C GLY A 401 4.36 1.05 9.98
N THR A 402 3.48 0.25 10.58
CA THR A 402 3.51 -0.02 12.02
C THR A 402 3.59 -1.51 12.30
N GLY A 403 4.19 -1.87 13.44
CA GLY A 403 4.18 -3.20 14.05
C GLY A 403 3.78 -3.03 15.51
N ASP A 404 2.75 -3.75 15.97
CA ASP A 404 2.12 -3.57 17.29
C ASP A 404 1.75 -2.09 17.59
N GLY A 405 1.34 -1.36 16.54
CA GLY A 405 0.94 0.05 16.62
C GLY A 405 2.08 1.07 16.73
N GLN A 406 3.34 0.64 16.69
CA GLN A 406 4.51 1.53 16.70
C GLN A 406 5.14 1.64 15.31
N PRO A 407 5.76 2.79 14.93
CA PRO A 407 6.47 2.92 13.67
C PRO A 407 7.48 1.80 13.48
N HIS A 408 7.40 1.10 12.35
CA HIS A 408 8.18 -0.09 12.09
C HIS A 408 8.59 -0.19 10.63
N ALA A 409 9.65 -0.97 10.38
CA ALA A 409 10.15 -1.23 9.04
C ALA A 409 10.61 -2.69 8.90
N TRP A 410 10.30 -3.28 7.74
CA TRP A 410 10.62 -4.68 7.41
C TRP A 410 10.78 -4.82 5.88
N ASN A 411 10.89 -6.05 5.37
CA ASN A 411 11.07 -6.30 3.93
C ASN A 411 9.91 -7.06 3.29
N LEU A 412 9.64 -6.76 2.02
CA LEU A 412 8.87 -7.62 1.15
C LEU A 412 9.82 -8.29 0.17
N VAL A 413 9.78 -9.62 0.05
CA VAL A 413 10.75 -10.40 -0.73
C VAL A 413 10.04 -11.21 -1.80
N LYS A 414 10.59 -11.23 -3.01
CA LYS A 414 10.09 -12.02 -4.11
C LYS A 414 10.85 -13.34 -4.17
N ILE A 415 10.14 -14.43 -3.92
CA ILE A 415 10.67 -15.79 -4.02
C ILE A 415 10.03 -16.42 -5.24
N GLU A 416 10.85 -16.72 -6.25
CA GLU A 416 10.39 -17.06 -7.59
C GLU A 416 9.46 -15.95 -8.15
N ASN A 417 8.16 -16.22 -8.32
CA ASN A 417 7.17 -15.26 -8.83
C ASN A 417 6.15 -14.82 -7.77
N LYS A 418 6.46 -14.99 -6.49
CA LYS A 418 5.53 -14.71 -5.38
C LYS A 418 6.17 -13.82 -4.34
N TRP A 419 5.38 -12.89 -3.80
CA TRP A 419 5.81 -11.97 -2.76
C TRP A 419 5.47 -12.51 -1.37
N TYR A 420 6.35 -12.24 -0.41
CA TYR A 420 6.19 -12.58 1.00
C TYR A 420 6.78 -11.48 1.88
N HIS A 421 6.20 -11.29 3.06
CA HIS A 421 6.78 -10.41 4.06
C HIS A 421 7.86 -11.14 4.86
N LEU A 422 8.98 -10.47 5.08
CA LEU A 422 10.11 -10.95 5.86
C LEU A 422 10.48 -9.87 6.87
N ASP A 423 10.30 -10.17 8.15
CA ASP A 423 10.65 -9.26 9.24
C ASP A 423 11.70 -9.87 10.16
N THR A 424 12.96 -9.56 9.86
CA THR A 424 14.12 -10.00 10.64
C THR A 424 14.19 -9.34 12.02
N THR A 425 13.47 -8.23 12.24
CA THR A 425 13.47 -7.53 13.53
C THR A 425 12.55 -8.26 14.52
N PHE A 426 11.33 -8.59 14.09
CA PHE A 426 10.38 -9.30 14.95
C PHE A 426 10.70 -10.80 15.10
N ASP A 427 11.55 -11.34 14.21
CA ASP A 427 12.11 -12.69 14.33
C ASP A 427 13.39 -12.79 15.18
N ASP A 428 13.92 -11.65 15.64
CA ASP A 428 15.01 -11.57 16.61
C ASP A 428 14.48 -11.71 18.05
N PRO A 429 14.84 -12.78 18.79
CA PRO A 429 14.34 -12.99 20.15
C PRO A 429 14.86 -11.92 21.13
N VAL A 430 13.98 -11.40 21.98
CA VAL A 430 14.37 -10.52 23.10
C VAL A 430 14.03 -11.19 24.45
N PRO A 431 14.96 -11.27 25.42
CA PRO A 431 16.37 -10.86 25.32
C PRO A 431 17.14 -11.72 24.30
N ASP A 432 18.12 -11.11 23.65
CA ASP A 432 18.95 -11.78 22.65
C ASP A 432 19.69 -12.96 23.29
N GLU A 433 19.54 -14.13 22.67
CA GLU A 433 20.19 -15.37 23.05
C GLU A 433 21.08 -15.80 21.88
N GLN A 434 22.39 -15.70 22.07
CA GLN A 434 23.38 -15.94 21.02
C GLN A 434 23.11 -17.24 20.25
N GLY A 435 22.85 -17.10 18.95
CA GLY A 435 22.62 -18.22 18.02
C GLY A 435 21.16 -18.70 17.92
N ARG A 436 20.23 -18.12 18.68
CA ARG A 436 18.80 -18.40 18.56
C ARG A 436 18.18 -17.63 17.41
N VAL A 437 17.31 -18.29 16.64
CA VAL A 437 16.56 -17.70 15.53
C VAL A 437 15.09 -18.07 15.71
N THR A 438 14.19 -17.11 15.51
CA THR A 438 12.75 -17.40 15.41
C THR A 438 12.26 -17.16 13.98
N TYR A 439 11.06 -17.66 13.66
CA TYR A 439 10.52 -17.66 12.29
C TYR A 439 9.03 -17.28 12.27
N SER A 440 8.61 -16.52 13.28
CA SER A 440 7.22 -16.08 13.44
C SER A 440 6.79 -15.13 12.33
N TYR A 441 7.73 -14.38 11.75
CA TYR A 441 7.53 -13.37 10.70
C TYR A 441 8.33 -13.69 9.42
N PHE A 442 8.64 -14.98 9.24
CA PHE A 442 9.35 -15.49 8.08
C PHE A 442 8.41 -15.80 6.91
N ASN A 443 8.55 -15.05 5.83
CA ASN A 443 7.81 -15.23 4.57
C ASN A 443 6.28 -15.30 4.74
N LEU A 444 5.71 -14.35 5.48
CA LEU A 444 4.27 -14.28 5.72
C LEU A 444 3.51 -13.72 4.51
N SER A 445 2.25 -14.14 4.35
CA SER A 445 1.32 -13.46 3.46
C SER A 445 0.84 -12.13 4.05
N ASP A 446 0.27 -11.28 3.20
CA ASP A 446 -0.51 -10.08 3.51
C ASP A 446 -1.55 -10.30 4.63
N GLU A 447 -2.19 -11.48 4.65
CA GLU A 447 -3.19 -11.83 5.66
C GLU A 447 -2.52 -12.20 6.99
N GLN A 448 -1.40 -12.93 6.94
CA GLN A 448 -0.70 -13.40 8.12
C GLN A 448 0.00 -12.25 8.86
N ILE A 449 0.68 -11.35 8.15
CA ILE A 449 1.42 -10.26 8.79
C ILE A 449 0.50 -9.13 9.27
N ALA A 450 -0.67 -8.93 8.62
CA ALA A 450 -1.63 -7.90 8.99
C ALA A 450 -2.31 -8.11 10.35
N ARG A 451 -2.00 -9.19 11.06
CA ARG A 451 -2.47 -9.44 12.43
C ARG A 451 -1.97 -8.37 13.41
N ASN A 452 -0.78 -7.86 13.18
CA ASN A 452 -0.20 -6.80 14.00
C ASN A 452 0.69 -5.81 13.23
N HIS A 453 0.81 -5.97 11.92
CA HIS A 453 1.45 -4.98 11.06
C HIS A 453 0.44 -4.22 10.22
N GLU A 454 0.67 -2.93 10.04
CA GLU A 454 -0.11 -2.10 9.12
C GLU A 454 0.83 -1.38 8.16
N TRP A 455 0.54 -1.43 6.87
CA TRP A 455 1.27 -0.70 5.82
C TRP A 455 0.29 -0.22 4.76
N ASN A 456 0.72 0.77 3.96
CA ASN A 456 -0.05 1.14 2.78
C ASN A 456 0.13 0.09 1.68
N ARG A 457 -0.80 -0.87 1.62
CA ARG A 457 -0.79 -1.97 0.64
C ARG A 457 -0.71 -1.52 -0.82
N ARG A 458 -1.03 -0.26 -1.13
CA ARG A 458 -0.96 0.26 -2.51
C ARG A 458 0.46 0.59 -2.96
N ASP A 459 1.37 0.76 -2.02
CA ASP A 459 2.75 1.15 -2.32
C ASP A 459 3.63 -0.06 -2.65
N TYR A 460 3.11 -1.29 -2.45
CA TYR A 460 3.88 -2.53 -2.54
C TYR A 460 3.13 -3.63 -3.31
N PRO A 461 3.86 -4.57 -3.95
CA PRO A 461 3.26 -5.79 -4.49
C PRO A 461 2.53 -6.61 -3.41
N GLN A 462 1.49 -7.35 -3.79
CA GLN A 462 0.69 -8.13 -2.85
C GLN A 462 1.30 -9.51 -2.56
N ALA A 463 1.43 -9.87 -1.28
CA ALA A 463 1.84 -11.20 -0.83
C ALA A 463 0.62 -12.08 -0.52
N THR A 464 -0.06 -12.58 -1.55
CA THR A 464 -1.34 -13.33 -1.37
C THR A 464 -1.16 -14.83 -1.10
N THR A 465 0.04 -15.37 -1.24
CA THR A 465 0.27 -16.81 -1.13
C THR A 465 0.76 -17.20 0.26
N ASN A 466 0.20 -18.25 0.84
CA ASN A 466 0.73 -18.84 2.06
C ASN A 466 2.02 -19.63 1.78
N TYR A 467 3.11 -19.32 2.49
CA TYR A 467 4.42 -19.91 2.24
C TYR A 467 4.49 -21.42 2.54
N TYR A 468 3.75 -21.91 3.54
CA TYR A 468 3.63 -23.33 3.81
C TYR A 468 3.05 -24.06 2.59
N SER A 469 1.98 -23.55 1.99
CA SER A 469 1.40 -24.11 0.76
C SER A 469 2.39 -24.12 -0.41
N THR A 470 3.22 -23.07 -0.53
CA THR A 470 4.27 -23.02 -1.55
C THR A 470 5.28 -24.16 -1.36
N LEU A 471 5.81 -24.34 -0.14
CA LEU A 471 6.78 -25.40 0.13
C LEU A 471 6.17 -26.80 -0.01
N THR A 472 4.95 -27.04 0.49
CA THR A 472 4.30 -28.36 0.36
C THR A 472 4.00 -28.72 -1.08
N ASN A 473 3.60 -27.75 -1.91
CA ASN A 473 3.36 -28.00 -3.33
C ASN A 473 4.67 -28.39 -4.06
N LYS A 474 5.79 -27.76 -3.70
CA LYS A 474 7.10 -28.13 -4.24
C LYS A 474 7.56 -29.51 -3.78
N ILE A 475 7.34 -29.85 -2.52
CA ILE A 475 7.64 -31.18 -1.97
C ILE A 475 6.84 -32.25 -2.71
N ALA A 476 5.53 -32.02 -2.90
CA ALA A 476 4.63 -32.92 -3.59
C ALA A 476 4.95 -33.06 -5.09
N ALA A 477 5.38 -31.99 -5.74
CA ALA A 477 5.82 -32.02 -7.14
C ALA A 477 7.05 -32.92 -7.34
N GLY A 478 7.90 -33.05 -6.31
CA GLY A 478 9.08 -33.91 -6.32
C GLY A 478 10.22 -33.31 -7.13
N SER A 479 11.39 -33.16 -6.51
CA SER A 479 12.62 -32.78 -7.20
C SER A 479 13.85 -33.17 -6.36
N THR A 480 15.05 -32.97 -6.90
CA THR A 480 16.30 -33.07 -6.14
C THR A 480 16.35 -32.08 -4.96
N LYS A 481 15.51 -31.04 -4.94
CA LYS A 481 15.41 -30.04 -3.88
C LYS A 481 14.38 -30.35 -2.80
N THR A 482 13.58 -31.42 -2.95
CA THR A 482 12.58 -31.81 -1.94
C THR A 482 13.15 -31.91 -0.51
N PRO A 483 14.34 -32.50 -0.26
CA PRO A 483 14.92 -32.53 1.08
C PRO A 483 15.20 -31.13 1.66
N ALA A 484 15.62 -30.17 0.84
CA ALA A 484 15.87 -28.80 1.29
C ALA A 484 14.57 -28.12 1.72
N TYR A 485 13.48 -28.28 0.97
CA TYR A 485 12.17 -27.73 1.34
C TYR A 485 11.60 -28.36 2.61
N GLN A 486 11.77 -29.67 2.79
CA GLN A 486 11.41 -30.35 4.03
C GLN A 486 12.20 -29.82 5.23
N GLN A 487 13.50 -29.56 5.04
CA GLN A 487 14.33 -28.97 6.09
C GLN A 487 13.89 -27.54 6.41
N ILE A 488 13.56 -26.72 5.41
CA ILE A 488 13.04 -25.36 5.63
C ILE A 488 11.73 -25.42 6.44
N LEU A 489 10.80 -26.31 6.09
CA LEU A 489 9.55 -26.49 6.85
C LEU A 489 9.80 -26.87 8.31
N LYS A 490 10.80 -27.72 8.57
CA LYS A 490 11.18 -28.14 9.91
C LYS A 490 11.83 -27.01 10.71
N ASP A 491 12.80 -26.31 10.12
CA ASP A 491 13.53 -25.22 10.76
C ASP A 491 12.60 -24.06 11.14
N THR A 492 11.71 -23.70 10.20
CA THR A 492 10.71 -22.63 10.39
C THR A 492 9.50 -23.08 11.21
N LYS A 493 9.47 -24.35 11.66
CA LYS A 493 8.34 -24.98 12.34
C LYS A 493 7.02 -24.93 11.56
N LEU A 494 7.04 -24.64 10.26
CA LEU A 494 5.84 -24.62 9.41
C LEU A 494 5.29 -26.03 9.15
N ASN A 495 6.10 -27.09 9.33
CA ASN A 495 5.65 -28.48 9.23
C ASN A 495 4.44 -28.79 10.12
N TYR A 496 4.29 -28.12 11.27
CA TYR A 496 3.15 -28.33 12.18
C TYR A 496 1.80 -27.86 11.62
N LEU A 497 1.78 -27.08 10.52
CA LEU A 497 0.54 -26.72 9.83
C LEU A 497 -0.11 -27.91 9.10
N GLY A 498 0.61 -29.02 8.93
CA GLY A 498 0.08 -30.24 8.34
C GLY A 498 -1.03 -30.89 9.17
N ASN A 499 -1.98 -31.52 8.48
CA ASN A 499 -3.10 -32.26 9.10
C ASN A 499 -2.61 -33.37 10.06
N GLU A 500 -1.39 -33.87 9.88
CA GLU A 500 -0.77 -34.86 10.75
C GLU A 500 -0.44 -34.33 12.16
N TYR A 501 -0.35 -33.01 12.35
CA TYR A 501 -0.11 -32.38 13.66
C TYR A 501 -1.32 -31.61 14.18
N SER A 502 -2.16 -31.05 13.29
CA SER A 502 -3.28 -30.19 13.69
C SER A 502 -4.44 -30.97 14.31
N VAL A 503 -4.97 -30.45 15.43
CA VAL A 503 -6.23 -30.88 16.07
C VAL A 503 -7.04 -29.65 16.52
N ASN A 504 -8.36 -29.74 16.50
CA ASN A 504 -9.25 -28.60 16.72
C ASN A 504 -10.08 -28.67 18.00
N ASN A 505 -10.08 -29.82 18.68
CA ASN A 505 -10.85 -30.04 19.90
C ASN A 505 -10.19 -31.14 20.77
N TYR A 506 -10.69 -31.26 22.00
CA TYR A 506 -10.18 -32.21 22.99
C TYR A 506 -10.25 -33.67 22.52
N THR A 507 -11.33 -34.06 21.86
CA THR A 507 -11.51 -35.43 21.35
C THR A 507 -10.43 -35.78 20.32
N GLU A 508 -10.17 -34.88 19.38
CA GLU A 508 -9.11 -35.05 18.38
C GLU A 508 -7.72 -35.11 19.04
N LEU A 509 -7.43 -34.24 20.01
CA LEU A 509 -6.18 -34.27 20.78
C LEU A 509 -5.95 -35.64 21.42
N LYS A 510 -6.95 -36.12 22.17
CA LYS A 510 -6.89 -37.40 22.87
C LYS A 510 -6.70 -38.57 21.91
N ASN A 511 -7.45 -38.61 20.82
CA ASN A 511 -7.32 -39.64 19.79
C ASN A 511 -5.92 -39.62 19.16
N LYS A 512 -5.38 -38.43 18.86
CA LYS A 512 -4.03 -38.28 18.28
C LYS A 512 -2.95 -38.79 19.21
N MET A 513 -3.08 -38.52 20.52
CA MET A 513 -2.17 -39.03 21.54
C MET A 513 -2.21 -40.56 21.57
N GLN A 514 -3.39 -41.15 21.76
CA GLN A 514 -3.57 -42.59 21.86
C GLN A 514 -3.04 -43.34 20.63
N GLN A 515 -3.31 -42.82 19.42
CA GLN A 515 -2.84 -43.42 18.16
C GLN A 515 -1.31 -43.56 18.08
N ARG A 516 -0.57 -42.69 18.77
CA ARG A 516 0.90 -42.70 18.75
C ARG A 516 1.51 -43.56 19.86
N TYR A 517 0.76 -43.95 20.88
CA TYR A 517 1.32 -44.66 22.06
C TYR A 517 1.93 -46.02 21.72
N SER A 518 1.36 -46.77 20.77
CA SER A 518 1.87 -48.09 20.37
C SER A 518 3.29 -48.05 19.80
N ALA A 519 3.70 -46.92 19.23
CA ALA A 519 5.03 -46.71 18.69
C ALA A 519 6.09 -46.40 19.76
N LYS A 520 5.70 -46.30 21.04
CA LYS A 520 6.55 -45.87 22.16
C LYS A 520 7.37 -44.60 21.84
N PRO A 521 6.71 -43.50 21.44
CA PRO A 521 7.41 -42.29 21.05
C PRO A 521 8.07 -41.65 22.27
N GLU A 522 9.28 -41.13 22.13
CA GLU A 522 9.89 -40.24 23.13
C GLU A 522 9.16 -38.89 23.19
N LYS A 523 8.48 -38.51 22.09
CA LYS A 523 7.84 -37.20 21.96
C LYS A 523 6.59 -37.25 21.07
N ILE A 524 5.53 -36.58 21.50
CA ILE A 524 4.34 -36.28 20.69
C ILE A 524 4.20 -34.76 20.60
N GLU A 525 4.10 -34.25 19.37
CA GLU A 525 3.86 -32.84 19.09
C GLU A 525 2.54 -32.67 18.36
N VAL A 526 1.72 -31.73 18.84
CA VAL A 526 0.38 -31.49 18.34
C VAL A 526 0.14 -29.99 18.26
N LEU A 527 -0.32 -29.53 17.10
CA LEU A 527 -0.78 -28.16 16.92
C LEU A 527 -2.27 -28.09 17.29
N TYR A 528 -2.58 -27.52 18.45
CA TYR A 528 -3.92 -27.59 19.04
C TYR A 528 -4.62 -26.23 19.04
N LYS A 529 -5.85 -26.15 18.50
CA LYS A 529 -6.72 -24.97 18.56
C LYS A 529 -7.23 -24.68 19.98
N GLN A 530 -6.33 -24.22 20.83
CA GLN A 530 -6.58 -23.95 22.24
C GLN A 530 -5.54 -22.96 22.77
N SER A 531 -5.93 -22.15 23.75
CA SER A 531 -5.00 -21.30 24.50
C SER A 531 -3.91 -22.15 25.16
N MET A 532 -2.73 -21.57 25.43
CA MET A 532 -1.63 -22.30 26.07
C MET A 532 -2.06 -22.95 27.40
N ASN A 533 -2.76 -22.20 28.25
CA ASN A 533 -3.25 -22.71 29.54
C ASN A 533 -4.32 -23.79 29.36
N GLY A 534 -5.27 -23.59 28.45
CA GLY A 534 -6.28 -24.61 28.14
C GLY A 534 -5.66 -25.88 27.59
N ALA A 535 -4.65 -25.77 26.74
CA ALA A 535 -3.98 -26.92 26.13
C ALA A 535 -3.25 -27.75 27.19
N LEU A 536 -2.58 -27.11 28.16
CA LEU A 536 -1.96 -27.80 29.29
C LEU A 536 -2.99 -28.54 30.17
N GLN A 537 -4.15 -27.91 30.43
CA GLN A 537 -5.24 -28.54 31.18
C GLN A 537 -5.81 -29.75 30.43
N ASP A 538 -6.04 -29.61 29.14
CA ASP A 538 -6.58 -30.66 28.27
C ASP A 538 -5.59 -31.83 28.15
N VAL A 539 -4.28 -31.59 28.02
CA VAL A 539 -3.25 -32.64 28.03
C VAL A 539 -3.24 -33.38 29.36
N LYS A 540 -3.26 -32.65 30.49
CA LYS A 540 -3.30 -33.26 31.82
C LYS A 540 -4.53 -34.16 31.99
N LYS A 541 -5.68 -33.68 31.53
CA LYS A 541 -6.93 -34.43 31.53
C LYS A 541 -6.85 -35.68 30.64
N ALA A 542 -6.32 -35.55 29.43
CA ALA A 542 -6.16 -36.66 28.50
C ALA A 542 -5.26 -37.76 29.09
N ILE A 543 -4.10 -37.40 29.65
CA ILE A 543 -3.22 -38.38 30.32
C ILE A 543 -3.96 -39.10 31.46
N GLY A 544 -4.83 -38.42 32.21
CA GLY A 544 -5.64 -39.06 33.25
C GLY A 544 -6.73 -40.00 32.72
N GLU A 545 -7.21 -39.80 31.49
CA GLU A 545 -8.26 -40.62 30.88
C GLU A 545 -7.71 -41.82 30.07
N ILE A 546 -6.59 -41.64 29.37
CA ILE A 546 -6.05 -42.63 28.42
C ILE A 546 -4.69 -43.20 28.82
N ASP A 547 -4.22 -42.82 30.01
CA ASP A 547 -2.88 -43.15 30.52
C ASP A 547 -1.77 -42.61 29.59
N TYR A 548 -0.54 -43.07 29.79
CA TYR A 548 0.61 -42.82 28.94
C TYR A 548 1.16 -44.12 28.32
N PRO A 549 2.05 -44.06 27.31
CA PRO A 549 2.60 -45.24 26.65
C PRO A 549 3.18 -46.25 27.65
N GLN A 550 2.87 -47.53 27.45
CA GLN A 550 3.34 -48.59 28.33
C GLN A 550 4.87 -48.64 28.42
N GLY A 551 5.38 -48.58 29.64
CA GLY A 551 6.81 -48.57 29.94
C GLY A 551 7.40 -47.17 30.07
N ALA A 552 6.64 -46.09 29.89
CA ALA A 552 7.11 -44.75 30.24
C ALA A 552 7.13 -44.58 31.76
N ASN A 553 8.27 -44.15 32.31
CA ASN A 553 8.48 -43.90 33.74
C ASN A 553 8.25 -42.44 34.12
N ARG A 554 8.30 -41.52 33.14
CA ARG A 554 8.05 -40.09 33.36
C ARG A 554 7.38 -39.47 32.13
N VAL A 555 6.42 -38.58 32.40
CA VAL A 555 5.74 -37.77 31.38
C VAL A 555 5.90 -36.29 31.74
N SER A 556 6.30 -35.47 30.78
CA SER A 556 6.27 -34.02 30.89
C SER A 556 5.59 -33.41 29.67
N TYR A 557 5.03 -32.22 29.82
CA TYR A 557 4.39 -31.53 28.71
C TYR A 557 4.50 -30.02 28.84
N LYS A 558 4.57 -29.35 27.69
CA LYS A 558 4.57 -27.89 27.56
C LYS A 558 3.68 -27.47 26.40
N ALA A 559 3.20 -26.24 26.44
CA ALA A 559 2.51 -25.60 25.33
C ALA A 559 3.17 -24.24 25.07
N GLU A 560 3.27 -23.87 23.80
CA GLU A 560 3.83 -22.58 23.36
C GLU A 560 2.85 -21.95 22.36
N PRO A 561 2.73 -20.61 22.30
CA PRO A 561 1.96 -19.95 21.24
C PRO A 561 2.52 -20.30 19.87
N TYR A 562 1.64 -20.48 18.87
CA TYR A 562 2.06 -20.82 17.51
C TYR A 562 1.72 -19.70 16.53
N ASN A 563 2.66 -18.78 16.35
CA ASN A 563 2.45 -17.52 15.62
C ASN A 563 2.05 -17.69 14.15
N ALA A 564 2.39 -18.81 13.50
CA ALA A 564 1.97 -19.03 12.12
C ALA A 564 0.44 -19.26 11.98
N LYS A 565 -0.26 -19.67 13.05
CA LYS A 565 -1.71 -19.94 13.03
C LYS A 565 -2.40 -19.44 14.30
N GLU A 566 -3.20 -18.38 14.15
CA GLU A 566 -3.90 -17.73 15.25
C GLU A 566 -4.85 -18.67 16.00
N GLY A 567 -4.85 -18.57 17.34
CA GLY A 567 -5.69 -19.39 18.21
C GLY A 567 -5.19 -20.82 18.40
N TYR A 568 -4.00 -21.16 17.89
CA TYR A 568 -3.37 -22.46 18.11
C TYR A 568 -2.14 -22.33 19.02
N SER A 569 -1.92 -23.38 19.83
CA SER A 569 -0.70 -23.61 20.58
C SER A 569 -0.02 -24.89 20.11
N LEU A 570 1.31 -24.89 20.10
CA LEU A 570 2.10 -26.09 19.87
C LEU A 570 2.30 -26.80 21.20
N VAL A 571 1.66 -27.95 21.34
CA VAL A 571 1.77 -28.83 22.51
C VAL A 571 2.89 -29.83 22.25
N THR A 572 3.81 -29.94 23.20
CA THR A 572 4.85 -30.97 23.22
C THR A 572 4.66 -31.83 24.46
N ILE A 573 4.52 -33.15 24.26
CA ILE A 573 4.46 -34.15 25.32
C ILE A 573 5.67 -35.06 25.18
N THR A 574 6.45 -35.21 26.25
CA THR A 574 7.69 -35.98 26.26
C THR A 574 7.55 -37.15 27.22
N PHE A 575 8.00 -38.33 26.77
CA PHE A 575 7.99 -39.58 27.52
C PHE A 575 9.43 -40.03 27.74
N THR A 576 9.74 -40.48 28.96
CA THR A 576 11.01 -41.14 29.29
C THR A 576 10.69 -42.58 29.67
N TYR A 577 11.27 -43.56 28.95
CA TYR A 577 11.07 -45.00 29.16
C TYR A 577 12.06 -45.60 30.15
#